data_AF-A0A9P6BUD3-F1
#
_entry.id   AF-A0A9P6BUD3-F1
#
_cell.length_a   1.000
_cell.length_b   1.000
_cell.length_c   1.000
_cell.angle_alpha   90.00
_cell.angle_beta   90.00
_cell.angle_gamma   90.00
#
_symmetry.space_group_name_H-M   'P 1'
#
loop_
_entity.id
_entity.type
_entity.pdbx_description
1 polymer ?
#
loop_
_entity_poly.entity_id
_entity_poly.type
_entity_poly.pdbx_seq_one_letter_code
_entity_poly.pdbx_strand_id
1 'polypeptide(L)' 'KLVIEEDKCLDLLKQAHNELRHKGIFTTWMHLLEHFWWPRLNDDIRWYTKTCHECQI' A
#
# COMPACT_ATOMS: atom_id res chain seq x y z
N LYS A 1 -6.79 -4.32 14.47
CA LYS A 1 -6.36 -4.59 13.08
C LYS A 1 -7.53 -5.21 12.33
N LEU A 2 -8.00 -4.57 11.26
CA LEU A 2 -9.07 -5.09 10.42
C LEU A 2 -8.45 -6.05 9.38
N VAL A 3 -8.97 -7.28 9.30
CA VAL A 3 -8.60 -8.23 8.24
C VAL A 3 -9.41 -7.85 7.00
N ILE A 4 -8.72 -7.58 5.90
CA ILE A 4 -9.32 -7.07 4.66
C ILE A 4 -9.48 -8.21 3.65
N GLU A 5 -10.61 -8.24 2.95
CA GLU A 5 -10.86 -9.12 1.80
C GLU A 5 -9.92 -8.73 0.65
N GLU A 6 -9.36 -9.71 -0.07
CA GLU A 6 -8.32 -9.48 -1.10
C GLU A 6 -8.69 -8.40 -2.13
N ASP A 7 -9.98 -8.30 -2.49
CA ASP A 7 -10.47 -7.36 -3.49
C ASP A 7 -10.35 -5.88 -3.05
N LYS A 8 -10.29 -5.61 -1.74
CA LYS A 8 -10.18 -4.25 -1.19
C LYS A 8 -8.75 -3.83 -0.88
N CYS A 9 -7.80 -4.77 -0.89
CA CYS A 9 -6.40 -4.49 -0.56
C CYS A 9 -5.75 -3.49 -1.52
N LEU A 10 -6.04 -3.62 -2.83
CA LEU A 10 -5.47 -2.74 -3.85
C LEU A 10 -5.96 -1.29 -3.71
N ASP A 11 -7.25 -1.11 -3.43
CA ASP A 11 -7.85 0.23 -3.26
C ASP A 11 -7.27 0.94 -2.04
N LEU A 12 -7.15 0.23 -0.91
CA LEU A 12 -6.52 0.78 0.31
C LEU A 12 -5.05 1.13 0.07
N LEU A 13 -4.32 0.29 -0.67
CA LEU A 13 -2.92 0.52 -0.98
C LEU A 13 -2.76 1.77 -1.86
N LYS A 14 -3.54 1.87 -2.93
CA LYS A 14 -3.57 3.04 -3.80
C LYS A 14 -3.90 4.31 -3.03
N GLN A 15 -4.93 4.25 -2.18
CA GLN A 15 -5.33 5.38 -1.34
C GLN A 15 -4.18 5.81 -0.41
N ALA A 16 -3.64 4.88 0.39
CA ALA A 16 -2.56 5.15 1.33
C ALA A 16 -1.30 5.71 0.63
N HIS A 17 -0.93 5.13 -0.52
CA HIS A 17 0.22 5.59 -1.29
C HIS A 17 0.05 7.04 -1.79
N ASN A 18 -1.15 7.39 -2.27
CA ASN A 18 -1.45 8.72 -2.79
C ASN A 18 -1.59 9.76 -1.67
N GLU A 19 -2.27 9.43 -0.56
CA GLU A 19 -2.43 10.30 0.61
C GLU A 19 -1.07 10.66 1.23
N LEU A 20 -0.12 9.73 1.19
CA LEU A 20 1.25 9.95 1.64
C LEU A 20 2.11 10.71 0.64
N ARG A 21 1.56 11.17 -0.50
CA ARG A 21 2.29 11.83 -1.60
C ARG A 21 3.41 10.96 -2.15
N HIS A 22 3.10 9.72 -2.47
CA HIS A 22 4.03 8.79 -3.12
C HIS A 22 5.29 8.50 -2.30
N LYS A 23 5.17 8.52 -0.96
CA LYS A 23 6.27 8.10 -0.09
C LYS A 23 6.63 6.64 -0.37
N GLY A 24 7.89 6.33 -0.11
CA GLY A 24 8.45 5.00 -0.37
C GLY A 24 7.71 3.87 0.38
N ILE A 25 8.07 2.65 0.00
CA ILE A 25 7.47 1.39 0.45
C ILE A 25 7.33 1.35 1.98
N PHE A 26 8.38 1.72 2.71
CA PHE A 26 8.39 1.62 4.18
C PHE A 26 7.32 2.51 4.84
N THR A 27 7.16 3.76 4.39
CA THR A 27 6.17 4.67 4.98
C THR A 27 4.75 4.23 4.66
N THR A 28 4.50 3.80 3.42
CA THR A 28 3.19 3.27 3.01
C THR A 28 2.86 1.99 3.80
N TRP A 29 3.84 1.11 4.01
CA TRP A 29 3.70 -0.11 4.78
C TRP A 29 3.38 0.15 6.26
N MET A 30 4.12 1.05 6.91
CA MET A 30 3.85 1.39 8.30
C MET A 30 2.44 1.95 8.48
N HIS A 31 2.03 2.89 7.61
CA HIS A 31 0.70 3.49 7.68
C HIS A 31 -0.42 2.46 7.51
N LEU A 32 -0.29 1.56 6.53
CA LEU A 32 -1.28 0.50 6.34
C LEU A 32 -1.28 -0.48 7.53
N LEU A 33 -0.12 -0.85 8.06
CA LEU A 33 0.00 -1.83 9.16
C LEU A 33 -0.60 -1.34 10.48
N GLU A 34 -0.68 -0.02 10.69
CA GLU A 34 -1.31 0.59 11.86
C GLU A 34 -2.82 0.28 11.91
N HIS A 35 -3.48 0.22 10.75
CA HIS A 35 -4.95 0.11 10.67
C HIS A 35 -5.42 -1.24 10.08
N PHE A 36 -4.69 -1.76 9.11
CA PHE A 36 -5.06 -2.89 8.27
C PHE A 36 -3.99 -3.98 8.30
N TRP A 37 -4.41 -5.22 8.03
CA TRP A 37 -3.48 -6.32 7.86
C TRP A 37 -4.03 -7.35 6.87
N TRP A 38 -3.15 -7.83 5.99
CA TRP A 38 -3.39 -8.99 5.13
C TRP A 38 -2.06 -9.71 4.82
N PRO A 39 -2.08 -11.01 4.43
CA PRO A 39 -0.88 -11.85 4.34
C PRO A 39 0.20 -11.33 3.38
N ARG A 40 -0.21 -10.71 2.25
CA ARG A 40 0.70 -10.22 1.20
C ARG A 40 0.98 -8.72 1.26
N LEU A 41 0.66 -8.03 2.35
CA LEU A 41 0.78 -6.56 2.48
C LEU A 41 2.11 -5.99 1.97
N ASN A 42 3.23 -6.56 2.40
CA ASN A 42 4.57 -6.09 2.01
C ASN A 42 4.84 -6.33 0.51
N ASP A 43 4.46 -7.49 -0.01
CA ASP A 43 4.66 -7.85 -1.42
C ASP A 43 3.79 -7.00 -2.34
N ASP A 44 2.53 -6.77 -1.95
CA ASP A 44 1.59 -5.94 -2.69
C ASP A 44 2.07 -4.48 -2.77
N ILE A 45 2.60 -3.92 -1.68
CA ILE A 45 3.17 -2.55 -1.68
C ILE A 45 4.38 -2.47 -2.60
N ARG A 46 5.30 -3.44 -2.50
CA ARG A 46 6.48 -3.50 -3.37
C ARG A 46 6.11 -3.61 -4.84
N TRP A 47 5.09 -4.40 -5.15
CA TRP A 47 4.56 -4.53 -6.50
C TRP A 47 3.93 -3.21 -6.97
N TYR A 48 3.04 -2.62 -6.18
CA TYR A 48 2.32 -1.41 -6.56
C TYR A 48 3.24 -0.19 -6.72
N THR A 49 4.22 0.02 -5.84
CA THR A 49 5.16 1.15 -5.99
C THR A 49 5.93 1.08 -7.31
N LYS A 50 6.21 -0.13 -7.84
CA LYS A 50 6.85 -0.30 -9.15
C LYS A 50 5.90 -0.01 -10.32
N THR A 51 4.59 -0.09 -10.12
CA THR A 51 3.60 0.23 -11.15
C THR A 51 3.15 1.69 -11.10
N CYS A 52 3.48 2.42 -10.04
CA CYS A 52 3.13 3.83 -9.89
C CYS A 52 3.95 4.72 -10.84
N HIS A 53 3.27 5.33 -11.82
CA HIS A 53 3.89 6.21 -12.81
C HIS A 53 4.68 7.37 -12.17
N GLU A 54 4.13 8.06 -11.17
CA GLU A 54 4.77 9.19 -10.48
C GLU A 54 6.07 8.78 -9.76
N CYS A 55 6.16 7.54 -9.28
CA CYS A 55 7.40 7.02 -8.69
C CYS A 55 8.43 6.54 -9.73
N GLN A 56 8.03 6.37 -10.99
CA GLN A 56 8.92 5.89 -12.07
C GLN A 56 9.47 7.03 -12.95
N ILE A 57 9.00 8.27 -12.77
CA ILE A 57 9.49 9.45 -13.50
C ILE A 57 10.71 10.04 -12.79
#